data_AF-A0A2W6BF04-F1
#
_entry.id   AF-A0A2W6BF04-F1
#
_cell.length_a   1.000
_cell.length_b   1.000
_cell.length_c   1.000
_cell.angle_alpha   90.00
_cell.angle_beta   90.00
_cell.angle_gamma   90.00
#
_symmetry.space_group_name_H-M   'P 1'
#
loop_
_entity.id
_entity.type
_entity.pdbx_description
1 polymer ?
#
loop_
_entity_poly.entity_id
_entity_poly.type
_entity_poly.pdbx_seq_one_letter_code
_entity_poly.pdbx_strand_id
1 'polypeptide(L)'
;MDSGRCVQALVALRCAIGAGAWLAPRRSGRAFGLDPGANPQAPYLVRLFAVRDAALGYGLGTSDEGRRVWWLRIGIACDFADAVAGVLAGRRGELGGPATVLVSTAALGAVALGVTALRSEQSVA
;
A
#
# COMPACT_ATOMS: atom_id res chain seq x y z
N MET A 1 -6.08 18.29 11.59
CA MET A 1 -6.77 17.00 11.41
C MET A 1 -6.45 16.19 12.64
N ASP A 2 -7.45 15.69 13.35
CA ASP A 2 -7.27 14.92 14.58
C ASP A 2 -6.51 13.60 14.31
N SER A 3 -5.55 13.20 15.15
CA SER A 3 -4.66 12.05 14.91
C SER A 3 -5.45 10.76 14.65
N GLY A 4 -6.55 10.58 15.38
CA GLY A 4 -7.47 9.46 15.17
C GLY A 4 -8.08 9.42 13.77
N ARG A 5 -8.35 10.57 13.14
CA ARG A 5 -8.91 10.64 11.78
C ARG A 5 -7.86 10.27 10.71
N CYS A 6 -6.58 10.61 10.92
CA CYS A 6 -5.49 10.21 10.04
C CYS A 6 -5.33 8.68 10.03
N VAL A 7 -5.27 8.07 11.22
CA VAL A 7 -5.11 6.62 11.37
C VAL A 7 -6.32 5.88 10.80
N GLN A 8 -7.55 6.30 11.11
CA GLN A 8 -8.76 5.67 10.57
C GLN A 8 -8.83 5.73 9.05
N ALA A 9 -8.45 6.87 8.45
CA ALA A 9 -8.40 7.01 7.00
C ALA A 9 -7.37 6.05 6.37
N LEU A 10 -6.18 5.92 6.98
CA LEU A 10 -5.15 5.00 6.50
C LEU A 10 -5.57 3.54 6.65
N VAL A 11 -6.20 3.17 7.77
CA VAL A 11 -6.78 1.83 7.99
C VAL A 11 -7.81 1.51 6.91
N ALA A 12 -8.76 2.41 6.67
CA ALA A 12 -9.79 2.22 5.66
C ALA A 12 -9.18 2.06 4.27
N LEU A 13 -8.19 2.88 3.93
CA LEU A 13 -7.48 2.81 2.65
C LEU A 13 -6.78 1.46 2.45
N ARG A 14 -5.99 1.01 3.44
CA ARG A 14 -5.27 -0.28 3.36
C ARG A 14 -6.22 -1.47 3.26
N CYS A 15 -7.29 -1.46 4.04
CA CYS A 15 -8.31 -2.51 3.96
C CYS A 15 -9.02 -2.50 2.60
N ALA A 16 -9.36 -1.33 2.06
CA ALA A 16 -10.00 -1.22 0.75
C ALA A 16 -9.09 -1.67 -0.39
N ILE A 17 -7.83 -1.25 -0.39
CA ILE A 17 -6.83 -1.66 -1.40
C ILE A 17 -6.55 -3.16 -1.27
N GLY A 18 -6.20 -3.63 -0.08
CA GLY A 18 -5.88 -5.03 0.18
C GLY A 18 -7.04 -5.98 -0.16
N ALA A 19 -8.23 -5.74 0.39
CA ALA A 19 -9.40 -6.58 0.10
C ALA A 19 -9.84 -6.47 -1.36
N GLY A 20 -9.85 -5.25 -1.92
CA GLY A 20 -10.25 -4.99 -3.31
C GLY A 20 -9.31 -5.67 -4.31
N ALA A 21 -8.00 -5.54 -4.12
CA ALA A 21 -7.00 -6.20 -4.96
C ALA A 21 -6.99 -7.72 -4.77
N TRP A 22 -7.33 -8.23 -3.58
CA TRP A 22 -7.45 -9.67 -3.37
C TRP A 22 -8.69 -10.27 -4.06
N LEU A 23 -9.84 -9.60 -3.95
CA LEU A 23 -11.11 -10.04 -4.53
C LEU A 23 -11.16 -9.84 -6.05
N ALA A 24 -10.63 -8.73 -6.55
CA ALA A 24 -10.71 -8.33 -7.95
C ALA A 24 -9.33 -7.97 -8.57
N PRO A 25 -8.31 -8.86 -8.50
CA PRO A 25 -6.92 -8.52 -8.84
C PRO A 25 -6.72 -8.04 -10.26
N ARG A 26 -7.48 -8.57 -11.23
CA ARG A 26 -7.41 -8.12 -12.62
C ARG A 26 -7.89 -6.67 -12.78
N ARG A 27 -8.96 -6.28 -12.09
CA ARG A 27 -9.49 -4.91 -12.16
C ARG A 27 -8.54 -3.94 -11.46
N SER A 28 -8.05 -4.33 -10.28
CA SER A 28 -7.08 -3.53 -9.53
C SER A 28 -5.79 -3.33 -10.31
N GLY A 29 -5.22 -4.38 -10.90
CA GLY A 29 -4.01 -4.24 -11.72
C GLY A 29 -4.18 -3.26 -12.88
N ARG A 30 -5.32 -3.32 -13.59
CA ARG A 30 -5.62 -2.36 -14.67
C ARG A 30 -5.75 -0.92 -14.18
N ALA A 31 -6.29 -0.70 -12.99
CA ALA A 31 -6.37 0.63 -12.38
C ALA A 31 -4.97 1.22 -12.11
N PHE A 32 -3.95 0.37 -11.97
CA PHE A 32 -2.54 0.76 -11.85
C PHE A 32 -1.77 0.68 -13.18
N GLY A 33 -2.46 0.58 -14.31
CA GLY A 33 -1.84 0.55 -15.64
C GLY A 33 -1.13 -0.77 -15.98
N LEU A 34 -1.35 -1.83 -15.20
CA LEU A 34 -0.82 -3.16 -15.48
C LEU A 34 -1.67 -3.88 -16.54
N ASP A 35 -1.07 -4.87 -17.20
CA ASP A 35 -1.76 -5.78 -18.12
C ASP A 35 -1.81 -7.22 -17.56
N PRO A 36 -2.87 -7.58 -16.80
CA PRO A 36 -3.07 -8.95 -16.31
C PRO A 36 -3.42 -9.95 -17.42
N GLY A 37 -3.66 -9.50 -18.65
CA GLY A 37 -3.91 -10.38 -19.81
C GLY A 37 -2.61 -10.92 -20.39
N ALA A 38 -1.56 -10.09 -20.44
CA ALA A 38 -0.24 -10.49 -20.88
C ALA A 38 0.47 -11.46 -19.91
N ASN A 39 0.08 -11.49 -18.63
CA ASN A 39 0.63 -12.40 -17.63
C ASN A 39 -0.47 -13.11 -16.83
N PRO A 40 -0.80 -14.39 -17.14
CA PRO A 40 -1.85 -15.12 -16.44
C PRO A 40 -1.53 -15.43 -14.97
N GLN A 41 -0.27 -15.35 -14.55
CA GLN A 41 0.16 -15.54 -13.15
C GLN A 41 -0.01 -14.26 -12.31
N ALA A 42 -0.15 -13.09 -12.94
CA ALA A 42 -0.26 -11.81 -12.23
C ALA A 42 -1.40 -11.77 -11.20
N PRO A 43 -2.64 -12.26 -11.48
CA PRO A 43 -3.71 -12.25 -10.50
C PRO A 43 -3.46 -13.11 -9.25
N TYR A 44 -2.60 -14.13 -9.35
CA TYR A 44 -2.17 -14.92 -8.19
C TYR A 44 -1.19 -14.10 -7.34
N LEU A 45 -0.17 -13.52 -7.95
CA LEU A 45 0.83 -12.69 -7.26
C LEU A 45 0.19 -11.45 -6.60
N VAL A 46 -0.77 -10.81 -7.26
CA VAL A 46 -1.51 -9.67 -6.67
C VAL A 46 -2.25 -10.09 -5.40
N ARG A 47 -2.79 -11.31 -5.31
CA ARG A 47 -3.46 -11.77 -4.08
C ARG A 47 -2.47 -12.00 -2.94
N LEU A 48 -1.33 -12.61 -3.24
CA LEU A 48 -0.26 -12.80 -2.25
C LEU A 48 0.27 -11.48 -1.72
N PHE A 49 0.38 -10.47 -2.59
CA PHE A 49 0.73 -9.11 -2.21
C PHE A 49 -0.37 -8.43 -1.40
N ALA A 50 -1.62 -8.46 -1.89
CA ALA A 50 -2.70 -7.65 -1.36
C ALA A 50 -3.13 -8.06 0.05
N VAL A 51 -3.02 -9.34 0.42
CA VAL A 51 -3.34 -9.79 1.78
C VAL A 51 -2.47 -9.13 2.83
N ARG A 52 -1.21 -8.79 2.49
CA ARG A 52 -0.30 -8.05 3.37
C ARG A 52 -0.87 -6.68 3.73
N ASP A 53 -1.40 -5.95 2.75
CA ASP A 53 -1.91 -4.61 2.99
C ASP A 53 -3.18 -4.63 3.86
N ALA A 54 -4.06 -5.62 3.63
CA ALA A 54 -5.21 -5.87 4.51
C ALA A 54 -4.78 -6.21 5.96
N ALA A 55 -3.75 -7.04 6.13
CA ALA A 55 -3.22 -7.39 7.44
C ALA A 55 -2.60 -6.18 8.16
N LEU A 56 -1.88 -5.31 7.45
CA LEU A 56 -1.34 -4.06 7.98
C LEU A 56 -2.46 -3.10 8.43
N GLY A 57 -3.51 -2.97 7.61
CA GLY A 57 -4.69 -2.18 7.97
C GLY A 57 -5.40 -2.71 9.23
N TYR A 58 -5.62 -4.03 9.29
CA TYR A 58 -6.21 -4.68 10.46
C TYR A 58 -5.36 -4.51 11.72
N GLY A 59 -4.05 -4.77 11.64
CA GLY A 59 -3.12 -4.61 12.75
C GLY A 59 -3.08 -3.17 13.28
N LEU A 60 -3.05 -2.19 12.38
CA LEU A 60 -3.10 -0.77 12.75
C LEU A 60 -4.43 -0.40 13.42
N GLY A 61 -5.55 -0.85 12.88
CA GLY A 61 -6.90 -0.50 13.37
C GLY A 61 -7.28 -1.15 14.70
N THR A 62 -6.67 -2.28 15.04
CA THR A 62 -6.94 -3.02 16.29
C THR A 62 -5.90 -2.78 17.39
N SER A 63 -4.87 -2.00 17.11
CA SER A 63 -3.78 -1.72 18.05
C SER A 63 -4.06 -0.52 18.93
N ASP A 64 -3.57 -0.59 20.18
CA ASP A 64 -3.43 0.55 21.08
C ASP A 64 -2.30 1.49 20.60
N GLU A 65 -2.27 2.72 21.11
CA GLU A 65 -1.35 3.80 20.69
C GLU A 65 0.12 3.36 20.58
N GLY A 66 0.65 2.67 21.61
CA GLY A 66 2.03 2.17 21.59
C GLY A 66 2.34 1.17 20.47
N ARG A 67 1.35 0.37 20.05
CA ARG A 67 1.51 -0.63 18.98
C ARG A 67 1.19 -0.05 17.59
N ARG A 68 0.38 1.02 17.50
CA ARG A 68 0.11 1.72 16.23
C ARG A 68 1.37 2.28 15.60
N VAL A 69 2.25 2.87 16.40
CA VAL A 69 3.57 3.36 15.94
C VAL A 69 4.37 2.25 15.24
N TRP A 70 4.31 1.03 15.77
CA TRP A 70 5.02 -0.11 15.19
C TRP A 70 4.43 -0.53 13.84
N TRP A 71 3.10 -0.66 13.76
CA TRP A 71 2.40 -0.97 12.51
C TRP A 71 2.58 0.11 11.44
N LEU A 72 2.59 1.39 11.83
CA LEU A 72 2.85 2.50 10.91
C LEU A 72 4.26 2.41 10.32
N ARG A 73 5.28 2.14 11.14
CA ARG A 73 6.67 1.97 10.67
C ARG A 73 6.82 0.83 9.67
N ILE A 74 6.19 -0.31 9.95
CA ILE A 74 6.23 -1.47 9.04
C ILE A 74 5.49 -1.15 7.74
N GLY A 75 4.30 -0.55 7.84
CA GLY A 75 3.55 -0.12 6.65
C GLY A 75 4.35 0.82 5.76
N ILE A 76 4.98 1.84 6.35
CA ILE A 76 5.87 2.77 5.63
C ILE A 76 7.03 2.01 4.95
N ALA A 77 7.65 1.06 5.65
CA ALA A 77 8.74 0.27 5.08
C ALA A 77 8.27 -0.60 3.89
N CYS A 78 7.09 -1.22 3.99
CA CYS A 78 6.48 -1.96 2.88
C CYS A 78 6.19 -1.06 1.69
N ASP A 79 5.53 0.08 1.91
CA ASP A 79 5.16 1.00 0.84
C ASP A 79 6.40 1.58 0.14
N PHE A 80 7.47 1.85 0.90
CA PHE A 80 8.75 2.28 0.33
C PHE A 80 9.40 1.17 -0.52
N ALA A 81 9.41 -0.07 -0.02
CA ALA A 81 9.91 -1.22 -0.78
C ALA A 81 9.11 -1.43 -2.09
N ASP A 82 7.79 -1.23 -2.06
CA ASP A 82 6.94 -1.31 -3.24
C ASP A 82 7.28 -0.22 -4.27
N ALA A 83 7.54 1.01 -3.81
CA ALA A 83 7.99 2.09 -4.69
C ALA A 83 9.33 1.76 -5.36
N VAL A 84 10.28 1.20 -4.60
CA VAL A 84 11.57 0.74 -5.14
C VAL A 84 11.35 -0.39 -6.16
N ALA A 85 10.47 -1.35 -5.87
CA ALA A 85 10.14 -2.43 -6.78
C ALA A 85 9.54 -1.90 -8.10
N GLY A 86 8.63 -0.93 -8.03
CA GLY A 86 8.06 -0.26 -9.22
C GLY A 86 9.13 0.41 -10.09
N VAL A 87 10.04 1.17 -9.47
CA VAL A 87 11.16 1.82 -10.19
C VAL A 87 12.09 0.79 -10.82
N LEU A 88 12.46 -0.27 -10.10
CA LEU A 88 13.34 -1.32 -10.62
C LEU A 88 12.69 -2.06 -11.80
N ALA A 89 11.41 -2.41 -11.69
CA ALA A 89 10.67 -3.06 -12.76
C ALA A 89 10.59 -2.19 -14.02
N GLY A 90 10.33 -0.88 -13.86
CA GLY A 90 10.37 0.08 -14.96
C GLY A 90 11.75 0.19 -15.62
N ARG A 91 12.83 0.24 -14.82
CA ARG A 91 14.22 0.27 -15.34
C ARG A 91 14.62 -0.99 -16.09
N ARG A 92 14.02 -2.14 -15.76
CA ARG A 92 14.25 -3.43 -16.43
C ARG A 92 13.33 -3.67 -17.64
N GLY A 93 12.39 -2.75 -17.90
CA GLY A 93 11.40 -2.91 -18.96
C GLY A 93 10.30 -3.93 -18.65
N GLU A 94 10.17 -4.35 -17.39
CA GLU A 94 9.09 -5.23 -16.92
C GLU A 94 7.75 -4.48 -16.83
N LEU A 95 7.81 -3.15 -16.65
CA LEU A 95 6.67 -2.24 -16.66
C LEU A 95 6.83 -1.17 -17.74
N GLY A 96 5.74 -0.81 -18.40
CA GLY A 96 5.69 0.37 -19.26
C GLY A 96 5.89 1.66 -18.46
N GLY A 97 6.32 2.74 -19.12
CA GLY A 97 6.57 4.05 -18.48
C GLY A 97 5.39 4.56 -17.64
N PRO A 98 4.15 4.62 -18.19
CA PRO A 98 2.98 5.06 -17.42
C PRO A 98 2.70 4.19 -16.19
N ALA A 99 2.78 2.86 -16.33
CA ALA A 99 2.58 1.93 -15.22
C ALA A 99 3.64 2.13 -14.13
N THR A 100 4.91 2.28 -14.52
CA THR A 100 6.04 2.56 -13.61
C THR A 100 5.79 3.80 -12.77
N VAL A 101 5.39 4.91 -13.41
CA VAL A 101 5.08 6.16 -12.72
C VAL A 101 3.91 5.94 -11.76
N LEU A 102 2.82 5.33 -12.23
CA LEU A 102 1.60 5.18 -11.44
C LEU A 102 1.80 4.30 -10.19
N VAL A 103 2.42 3.13 -10.32
CA VAL A 103 2.66 2.25 -9.16
C VAL A 103 3.65 2.87 -8.17
N SER A 104 4.72 3.50 -8.66
CA SER A 104 5.75 4.06 -7.80
C SER A 104 5.24 5.30 -7.04
N THR A 105 4.50 6.17 -7.72
CA THR A 105 3.93 7.37 -7.10
C THR A 105 2.79 7.04 -6.13
N ALA A 106 1.96 6.04 -6.44
CA ALA A 106 0.95 5.55 -5.50
C ALA A 106 1.59 5.02 -4.20
N ALA A 107 2.64 4.21 -4.33
CA ALA A 107 3.38 3.68 -3.19
C ALA A 107 4.06 4.80 -2.37
N LEU A 108 4.68 5.79 -3.03
CA LEU A 108 5.23 6.97 -2.35
C LEU A 108 4.15 7.83 -1.68
N GLY A 109 2.96 7.90 -2.27
CA GLY A 109 1.79 8.53 -1.64
C GLY A 109 1.38 7.83 -0.35
N ALA A 110 1.39 6.49 -0.33
CA ALA A 110 1.14 5.70 0.87
C ALA A 110 2.23 5.90 1.94
N VAL A 111 3.50 5.99 1.54
CA VAL A 111 4.61 6.40 2.44
C VAL A 111 4.32 7.76 3.09
N ALA A 112 3.94 8.76 2.28
CA ALA A 112 3.65 10.10 2.79
C ALA A 112 2.49 10.09 3.79
N LEU A 113 1.40 9.36 3.50
CA LEU A 113 0.26 9.18 4.41
C LEU A 113 0.65 8.44 5.70
N GLY A 114 1.50 7.42 5.60
CA GLY A 114 2.03 6.70 6.77
C GLY A 114 2.86 7.61 7.66
N VAL A 115 3.74 8.42 7.06
CA VAL A 115 4.59 9.38 7.80
C VAL A 115 3.76 10.47 8.48
N THR A 116 2.72 10.99 7.83
CA THR A 116 1.84 11.99 8.46
C THR A 116 1.06 11.39 9.63
N ALA A 117 0.52 10.18 9.48
CA ALA A 117 -0.13 9.46 10.57
C ALA A 117 0.84 9.14 11.73
N LEU A 118 2.08 8.74 11.41
CA LEU A 118 3.11 8.46 12.42
C LEU A 118 3.48 9.70 13.23
N ARG A 119 3.66 10.85 12.56
CA ARG A 119 3.94 12.12 13.24
C ARG A 119 2.78 12.54 14.14
N SER A 120 1.54 12.31 13.72
CA SER A 120 0.35 12.66 14.51
C SER A 120 0.18 11.78 15.75
N GLU A 121 0.55 10.49 15.69
CA GLU A 121 0.55 9.62 16.87
C GLU A 121 1.64 10.02 17.86
N GLN A 122 2.84 10.38 17.36
CA GLN A 122 3.96 10.80 18.21
C GLN A 122 3.76 12.14 18.91
N SER A 123 2.90 13.02 18.38
CA SER A 123 2.59 14.30 19.04
C SER A 123 1.60 14.19 20.20
N VAL A 124 0.95 13.03 20.37
CA VAL A 124 -0.07 12.79 21.41
C VAL A 124 0.50 11.96 22.58
N ALA A 125 1.61 11.24 22.34
CA ALA A 125 2.36 10.49 23.35
C ALA A 125 3.32 11.39 24.16
#